data_AF-A0A9E1Q7Y4-F1
#
_entry.id   AF-A0A9E1Q7Y4-F1
#
_cell.length_a   1.000
_cell.length_b   1.000
_cell.length_c   1.000
_cell.angle_alpha   90.00
_cell.angle_beta   90.00
_cell.angle_gamma   90.00
#
_symmetry.space_group_name_H-M   'P 1'
#
loop_
_entity.id
_entity.type
_entity.pdbx_description
1 polymer ?
#
loop_
_entity_poly.entity_id
_entity_poly.type
_entity_poly.pdbx_seq_one_letter_code
_entity_poly.pdbx_strand_id
1 'polypeptide(L)' 'MKHLLIVILSVLTLGLSSTTSIAQDTWDIEGTILTEYDLVTGLQVPWEILWGPDDMIWSTTRPGDVFRINPE' A
#
# COMPACT_ATOMS: atom_id res chain seq x y z
N MET A 1 25.85 30.85 24.29
CA MET A 1 26.23 29.95 23.17
C MET A 1 25.75 28.52 23.39
N LYS A 2 26.02 27.89 24.55
CA LYS A 2 25.60 26.52 24.89
C LYS A 2 24.10 26.23 24.67
N HIS A 3 23.24 27.10 25.19
CA HIS A 3 21.78 26.95 25.07
C HIS A 3 21.26 27.13 23.64
N LEU A 4 21.90 28.02 22.86
CA LEU A 4 21.57 28.21 21.43
C LEU A 4 21.86 26.93 20.63
N LEU A 5 22.99 26.27 20.92
CA LEU A 5 23.40 25.04 20.27
C LEU A 5 22.47 23.87 20.62
N ILE A 6 22.02 23.79 21.87
CA ILE A 6 21.03 22.79 22.31
C ILE A 6 19.69 22.98 21.58
N VAL A 7 19.23 24.23 21.43
CA VAL A 7 17.98 24.55 20.72
C VAL A 7 18.06 24.18 19.24
N ILE A 8 19.17 24.49 18.58
CA ILE A 8 19.38 24.13 17.17
C ILE A 8 19.39 22.61 17.00
N LEU A 9 20.05 21.88 17.90
CA LEU A 9 20.11 20.42 17.85
C LEU A 9 18.73 19.78 18.08
N SER A 10 17.90 20.33 18.97
CA SER A 10 16.53 19.87 19.19
C SER A 10 15.63 20.12 17.97
N VAL A 11 15.74 21.27 17.31
CA VAL A 11 14.94 21.58 16.11
C VAL A 11 15.37 20.70 14.92
N LEU A 12 16.67 20.44 14.79
CA LEU A 12 17.20 19.55 13.76
C LEU A 12 16.69 18.11 13.94
N THR A 13 16.72 17.59 15.17
CA THR A 13 16.23 16.22 15.45
C THR A 13 14.73 16.05 15.21
N LEU A 14 13.92 17.09 15.50
CA LEU A 14 12.49 17.13 15.13
C LEU A 14 12.28 17.17 13.61
N GLY A 15 13.11 17.91 12.88
CA GLY A 15 13.03 18.01 11.41
C GLY A 15 13.46 16.74 10.66
N LEU A 16 14.23 15.84 11.29
CA LEU A 16 14.65 14.56 10.69
C LEU A 16 13.63 13.42 10.88
N SER A 17 12.53 13.66 11.61
CA SER A 17 11.51 12.64 11.83
C SER A 17 10.56 12.57 10.64
N SER A 18 10.92 11.81 9.60
CA SER A 18 10.04 11.51 8.47
C SER A 18 8.98 10.49 8.89
N THR A 19 7.74 10.93 9.10
CA THR A 19 6.60 10.03 9.23
C THR A 19 6.13 9.61 7.83
N THR A 20 6.09 8.31 7.58
CA THR A 20 5.43 7.79 6.37
C THR A 20 3.93 7.90 6.57
N SER A 21 3.25 8.61 5.66
CA SER A 21 1.79 8.53 5.60
C SER A 21 1.40 7.14 5.10
N ILE A 22 0.59 6.42 5.86
CA ILE A 22 -0.05 5.19 5.41
C ILE A 22 -1.53 5.50 5.17
N ALA A 23 -2.09 4.93 4.09
CA ALA A 23 -3.52 5.03 3.82
C ALA A 23 -4.33 4.20 4.83
N GLN A 24 -5.63 4.47 4.92
CA GLN A 24 -6.53 3.65 5.73
C GLN A 24 -6.73 2.30 5.04
N ASP A 25 -6.53 1.20 5.77
CA ASP A 25 -6.64 -0.18 5.29
C ASP A 25 -7.96 -0.87 5.71
N THR A 26 -8.84 -0.15 6.39
CA THR A 26 -10.03 -0.71 6.99
C THR A 26 -11.24 0.17 6.70
N TRP A 27 -12.33 -0.40 6.18
CA TRP A 27 -13.52 0.30 5.73
C TRP A 27 -14.76 -0.19 6.49
N ASP A 28 -15.54 0.72 7.06
CA ASP A 28 -16.85 0.39 7.63
C ASP A 28 -17.94 0.61 6.58
N ILE A 29 -18.53 -0.49 6.12
CA ILE A 29 -19.66 -0.49 5.19
C ILE A 29 -20.89 -0.95 5.95
N GLU A 30 -21.64 0.02 6.45
CA GLU A 30 -22.92 -0.21 7.16
C GLU A 30 -22.81 -1.19 8.35
N GLY A 31 -21.70 -1.12 9.10
CA GLY A 31 -21.41 -2.01 10.23
C GLY A 31 -20.57 -3.24 9.86
N THR A 32 -20.28 -3.44 8.58
CA THR A 32 -19.34 -4.48 8.13
C THR A 32 -17.95 -3.89 7.97
N ILE A 33 -17.01 -4.34 8.80
CA ILE A 33 -15.61 -3.92 8.71
C ILE A 33 -14.90 -4.76 7.63
N LEU A 34 -14.49 -4.12 6.54
CA LEU A 34 -13.62 -4.69 5.51
C LEU A 34 -12.17 -4.31 5.77
N THR A 35 -11.24 -5.22 5.55
CA THR A 35 -9.80 -4.95 5.58
C THR A 35 -9.21 -5.16 4.19
N GLU A 36 -8.55 -4.14 3.65
CA GLU A 36 -7.81 -4.22 2.40
C GLU A 36 -6.34 -4.55 2.65
N TYR A 37 -5.72 -5.23 1.69
CA TYR A 37 -4.29 -5.47 1.67
C TYR A 37 -3.83 -5.68 0.23
N ASP A 38 -2.54 -5.48 0.00
CA ASP A 38 -1.91 -5.77 -1.28
C ASP A 38 -1.77 -7.29 -1.45
N LEU A 39 -2.64 -7.90 -2.27
CA LEU A 39 -2.52 -9.32 -2.62
C LEU A 39 -1.30 -9.61 -3.51
N VAL A 40 -1.06 -8.73 -4.48
CA VAL A 40 0.10 -8.81 -5.38
C VAL A 40 0.55 -7.40 -5.77
N THR A 41 1.85 -7.17 -5.84
CA THR A 41 2.44 -5.87 -6.19
C THR A 41 3.27 -5.95 -7.47
N GLY A 42 3.52 -4.81 -8.10
CA GLY A 42 4.38 -4.70 -9.29
C GLY A 42 3.68 -4.93 -10.65
N LEU A 43 2.38 -5.27 -10.66
CA LEU A 43 1.62 -5.41 -11.90
C LEU A 43 1.51 -4.07 -12.64
N GLN A 44 1.82 -4.07 -13.92
CA GLN A 44 1.77 -2.87 -14.75
C GLN A 44 0.35 -2.63 -15.27
N VAL A 45 -0.46 -1.98 -14.43
CA VAL A 45 -1.85 -1.58 -14.72
C VAL A 45 -2.72 -2.80 -15.12
N PRO A 46 -3.36 -3.47 -14.15
CA PRO A 46 -4.33 -4.55 -14.43
C PRO A 46 -5.56 -4.02 -15.21
N TRP A 47 -6.00 -4.74 -16.26
CA TRP A 47 -7.20 -4.41 -17.07
C TRP A 47 -8.38 -5.29 -16.69
N GLU A 48 -8.39 -6.54 -17.18
CA GLU A 48 -9.42 -7.51 -16.86
C GLU A 48 -8.96 -8.29 -15.64
N ILE A 49 -9.88 -8.53 -14.71
CA ILE A 49 -9.66 -9.37 -13.53
C ILE A 49 -10.84 -10.32 -13.47
N LEU A 50 -10.58 -11.62 -13.42
CA LEU A 50 -11.58 -12.68 -13.43
C LEU A 50 -11.24 -13.74 -12.38
N TRP A 51 -12.27 -14.38 -11.83
CA TRP A 51 -12.10 -15.63 -11.12
C TRP A 51 -12.03 -16.77 -12.13
N GLY A 52 -10.94 -17.52 -12.11
CA GLY A 52 -10.72 -18.66 -12.99
C GLY A 52 -11.50 -19.90 -12.57
N PRO A 53 -11.72 -20.87 -13.48
CA PRO A 53 -12.30 -22.17 -13.13
C PRO A 53 -11.36 -23.04 -12.27
N ASP A 54 -10.14 -22.59 -12.03
CA ASP A 54 -9.07 -23.25 -11.27
C ASP A 54 -8.83 -22.62 -9.89
N ASP A 55 -9.81 -21.86 -9.38
CA ASP A 55 -9.79 -21.16 -8.08
C ASP A 55 -8.66 -20.14 -7.92
N MET A 56 -8.20 -19.59 -9.05
CA MET A 56 -7.21 -18.51 -9.08
C MET A 56 -7.82 -17.22 -9.60
N ILE A 57 -7.18 -16.10 -9.27
CA ILE A 57 -7.46 -14.82 -9.91
C ILE A 57 -6.64 -14.72 -11.19
N TRP A 58 -7.29 -14.42 -12.31
CA TRP A 58 -6.65 -14.17 -13.59
C TRP A 58 -6.71 -12.68 -13.91
N SER A 59 -5.60 -12.12 -14.40
CA SER A 59 -5.59 -10.73 -14.82
C SER A 59 -4.75 -10.48 -16.07
N THR A 60 -5.24 -9.60 -16.94
CA THR A 60 -4.47 -9.03 -18.05
C THR A 60 -3.88 -7.68 -17.67
N THR A 61 -2.72 -7.31 -18.21
CA THR A 61 -2.08 -6.00 -17.98
C THR A 61 -1.96 -5.16 -19.25
N ARG A 62 -1.64 -3.86 -19.14
CA ARG A 62 -1.47 -2.97 -20.33
C ARG A 62 -0.52 -3.55 -21.35
N PRO A 63 0.65 -4.04 -20.93
CA PRO A 63 1.65 -4.54 -21.87
C PRO A 63 1.20 -5.80 -22.61
N GLY A 64 0.10 -6.44 -22.18
CA GLY A 64 -0.45 -7.65 -22.77
C GLY A 64 -0.02 -8.94 -22.06
N ASP A 65 0.47 -8.84 -20.82
CA ASP A 65 0.79 -10.02 -20.02
C ASP A 65 -0.50 -10.64 -19.45
N VAL A 66 -0.41 -11.93 -19.12
CA VAL A 66 -1.47 -12.66 -18.42
C VAL A 66 -0.90 -13.22 -17.12
N PHE A 67 -1.48 -12.80 -16.00
CA PHE A 67 -1.11 -13.25 -14.67
C PHE A 67 -2.16 -14.21 -14.11
N ARG A 68 -1.68 -15.27 -13.46
CA ARG A 68 -2.44 -16.20 -12.63
C ARG A 68 -1.98 -16.01 -11.19
N ILE A 69 -2.86 -15.49 -10.34
CA ILE A 69 -2.58 -14.99 -8.99
C ILE A 69 -3.29 -15.89 -7.99
N ASN A 70 -2.55 -16.35 -6.97
CA ASN A 70 -3.14 -17.09 -5.86
C ASN A 70 -3.91 -16.13 -4.95
N PRO A 71 -5.18 -16.39 -4.62
CA PRO A 71 -5.92 -15.58 -3.64
C PRO A 71 -5.46 -15.81 -2.19
N GLU A 72 -4.70 -16.88 -1.92
CA GLU A 72 -4.18 -17.26 -0.60
C GLU A 72 -2.69 -16.94 -0.40
#